data_AF-A0A3D2GL62-F1
#
_entry.id   AF-A0A3D2GL62-F1
#
_cell.length_a   1.000
_cell.length_b   1.000
_cell.length_c   1.000
_cell.angle_alpha   90.00
_cell.angle_beta   90.00
_cell.angle_gamma   90.00
#
_symmetry.space_group_name_H-M   'P 1'
#
loop_
_entity.id
_entity.type
_entity.pdbx_description
1 polymer ?
#
loop_
_entity_poly.entity_id
_entity_poly.type
_entity_poly.pdbx_seq_one_letter_code
_entity_poly.pdbx_strand_id
1 'polypeptide(L)'
;MSLSQRRFGVELEVILPFCPSKLPRGTTRFDKVATLLRQNGIPAMTEDEAKANPRSVGPDVWIVKDDETLGGSCVDFEGVEIVSPILAGERDLKKLLNVTRLLKDTGFTTNFQTGLHVHHEADDLEMEDWRRLMVNYYLTEPAFDRLVQQDRRGDENSHAMSTRRDVDIEAL
;
A
#
# COMPACT_ATOMS: atom_id res chain seq x y z
N MET A 1 23.64 -3.64 -2.51
CA MET A 1 22.84 -4.84 -2.85
C MET A 1 22.38 -4.79 -4.30
N SER A 2 22.11 -5.93 -4.95
CA SER A 2 21.35 -5.95 -6.21
C SER A 2 19.91 -5.49 -5.95
N LEU A 3 19.32 -4.72 -6.86
CA LEU A 3 17.88 -4.37 -6.84
C LEU A 3 16.99 -5.62 -6.70
N SER A 4 17.46 -6.79 -7.14
CA SER A 4 16.76 -8.07 -7.04
C SER A 4 16.62 -8.62 -5.61
N GLN A 5 17.20 -7.99 -4.59
CA GLN A 5 17.13 -8.41 -3.18
C GLN A 5 16.60 -7.32 -2.23
N ARG A 6 16.18 -6.15 -2.76
CA ARG A 6 15.69 -5.06 -1.92
C ARG A 6 14.44 -5.53 -1.17
N ARG A 7 14.37 -5.20 0.13
CA ARG A 7 13.19 -5.43 0.95
C ARG A 7 12.23 -4.26 0.84
N PHE A 8 10.94 -4.56 0.82
CA PHE A 8 9.91 -3.56 0.70
C PHE A 8 8.59 -4.05 1.32
N GLY A 9 7.75 -3.13 1.77
CA GLY A 9 6.36 -3.36 2.13
C GLY A 9 5.45 -2.71 1.09
N VAL A 10 4.24 -3.25 0.92
CA VAL A 10 3.22 -2.71 0.02
C VAL A 10 1.90 -2.57 0.75
N GLU A 11 1.25 -1.43 0.59
CA GLU A 11 -0.10 -1.18 1.08
C GLU A 11 -1.02 -1.02 -0.13
N LEU A 12 -2.13 -1.76 -0.12
CA LEU A 12 -3.14 -1.75 -1.17
C LEU A 12 -4.45 -1.23 -0.60
N GLU A 13 -4.90 -0.08 -1.07
CA GLU A 13 -6.23 0.42 -0.76
C GLU A 13 -7.23 -0.08 -1.82
N VAL A 14 -8.32 -0.67 -1.37
CA VAL A 14 -9.34 -1.24 -2.27
C VAL A 14 -10.75 -1.00 -1.78
N ILE A 15 -11.68 -0.88 -2.71
CA ILE A 15 -13.11 -0.74 -2.49
C ILE A 15 -13.76 -2.11 -2.46
N LEU A 16 -14.63 -2.31 -1.48
CA LEU A 16 -15.29 -3.58 -1.24
C LEU A 16 -16.35 -3.89 -2.32
N PRO A 17 -16.44 -5.16 -2.80
CA PRO A 17 -17.50 -5.62 -3.70
C PRO A 17 -18.81 -5.94 -2.97
N PHE A 18 -18.92 -5.61 -1.69
CA PHE A 18 -20.06 -5.94 -0.84
C PHE A 18 -20.36 -4.80 0.12
N CYS A 19 -21.60 -4.77 0.60
CA CYS A 19 -22.06 -3.77 1.56
C CYS A 19 -21.81 -4.26 3.01
N PRO A 20 -20.97 -3.59 3.81
CA PRO A 20 -20.66 -4.03 5.17
C PRO A 20 -21.88 -4.08 6.09
N SER A 21 -22.89 -3.23 5.87
CA SER A 21 -24.15 -3.26 6.63
C SER A 21 -24.96 -4.55 6.48
N LYS A 22 -24.67 -5.37 5.44
CA LYS A 22 -25.30 -6.68 5.21
C LYS A 22 -24.52 -7.84 5.82
N LEU A 23 -23.39 -7.57 6.50
CA LEU A 23 -22.61 -8.61 7.15
C LEU A 23 -23.32 -9.16 8.40
N PRO A 24 -23.07 -10.43 8.77
CA PRO A 24 -23.58 -10.98 10.01
C PRO A 24 -23.16 -10.13 11.22
N ARG A 25 -24.02 -10.09 12.24
CA ARG A 25 -23.75 -9.33 13.46
C ARG A 25 -22.41 -9.75 14.08
N GLY A 26 -21.55 -8.77 14.36
CA GLY A 26 -20.22 -9.00 14.93
C GLY A 26 -19.13 -9.36 13.92
N THR A 27 -19.44 -9.38 12.61
CA THR A 27 -18.43 -9.49 11.55
C THR A 27 -18.14 -8.11 10.97
N THR A 28 -16.89 -7.68 11.01
CA THR A 28 -16.44 -6.43 10.39
C THR A 28 -16.08 -6.63 8.92
N ARG A 29 -15.92 -5.53 8.17
CA ARG A 29 -15.36 -5.58 6.81
C ARG A 29 -13.95 -6.19 6.79
N PHE A 30 -13.13 -5.89 7.80
CA PHE A 30 -11.78 -6.43 7.93
C PHE A 30 -11.79 -7.95 8.13
N ASP A 31 -12.67 -8.46 8.98
CA ASP A 31 -12.83 -9.91 9.20
C ASP A 31 -13.20 -10.63 7.91
N LYS A 32 -14.12 -10.04 7.13
CA LYS A 32 -14.57 -10.62 5.86
C LYS A 32 -13.43 -10.70 4.84
N VAL A 33 -12.62 -9.66 4.73
CA VAL A 33 -11.47 -9.61 3.81
C VAL A 33 -10.35 -10.53 4.29
N ALA A 34 -9.98 -10.51 5.56
CA ALA A 34 -8.97 -11.42 6.12
C ALA A 34 -9.38 -12.89 5.93
N THR A 35 -10.67 -13.20 6.13
CA THR A 35 -11.22 -14.55 5.87
C THR A 35 -11.11 -14.91 4.40
N LEU A 36 -11.43 -14.01 3.47
CA LEU A 36 -11.30 -14.24 2.04
C LEU A 36 -9.86 -14.58 1.65
N LEU A 37 -8.88 -13.83 2.17
CA LEU A 37 -7.46 -14.09 1.92
C LEU A 37 -7.07 -15.49 2.44
N ARG A 38 -7.42 -15.81 3.70
CA ARG A 38 -7.13 -17.12 4.32
C ARG A 38 -7.74 -18.29 3.54
N GLN A 39 -8.99 -18.17 3.11
CA GLN A 39 -9.69 -19.20 2.33
C GLN A 39 -9.01 -19.48 0.98
N ASN A 40 -8.23 -18.54 0.47
CA ASN A 40 -7.45 -18.67 -0.76
C ASN A 40 -5.96 -18.93 -0.49
N GLY A 41 -5.61 -19.39 0.72
CA GLY A 41 -4.25 -19.78 1.07
C GLY A 41 -3.28 -18.62 1.31
N ILE A 42 -3.79 -17.40 1.50
CA ILE A 42 -3.00 -16.21 1.81
C ILE A 42 -3.11 -15.95 3.31
N PRO A 43 -2.04 -16.15 4.11
CA PRO A 43 -2.08 -15.88 5.54
C PRO A 43 -2.40 -14.40 5.79
N ALA A 44 -3.46 -14.13 6.55
CA ALA A 44 -3.90 -12.76 6.80
C ALA A 44 -4.49 -12.60 8.21
N MET A 45 -4.36 -11.41 8.78
CA MET A 45 -4.94 -11.00 10.06
C MET A 45 -5.60 -9.63 9.92
N THR A 46 -6.58 -9.33 10.74
CA THR A 46 -7.01 -7.95 10.95
C THR A 46 -5.98 -7.23 11.82
N GLU A 47 -6.00 -5.90 11.78
CA GLU A 47 -5.14 -5.09 12.64
C GLU A 47 -5.38 -5.40 14.13
N ASP A 48 -6.63 -5.60 14.53
CA ASP A 48 -7.01 -5.90 15.91
C ASP A 48 -6.46 -7.27 16.35
N GLU A 49 -6.53 -8.29 15.49
CA GLU A 49 -5.93 -9.60 15.75
C GLU A 49 -4.41 -9.49 15.93
N ALA A 50 -3.75 -8.73 15.04
CA ALA A 50 -2.31 -8.50 15.09
C ALA A 50 -1.89 -7.74 16.35
N LYS A 51 -2.65 -6.72 16.77
CA LYS A 51 -2.44 -5.95 18.01
C LYS A 51 -2.67 -6.81 19.26
N ALA A 52 -3.69 -7.67 19.25
CA ALA A 52 -4.03 -8.54 20.37
C ALA A 52 -2.96 -9.62 20.59
N ASN A 53 -2.31 -10.11 19.52
CA ASN A 53 -1.24 -11.09 19.63
C ASN A 53 -0.09 -10.83 18.62
N PRO A 54 0.79 -9.85 18.89
CA PRO A 54 1.85 -9.47 17.96
C PRO A 54 2.83 -10.60 17.63
N ARG A 55 3.01 -11.55 18.56
CA ARG A 55 3.88 -12.72 18.37
C ARG A 55 3.33 -13.72 17.35
N SER A 56 2.05 -13.62 17.02
CA SER A 56 1.41 -14.46 16.00
C SER A 56 1.48 -13.89 14.59
N VAL A 57 1.94 -12.65 14.44
CA VAL A 57 2.18 -12.03 13.13
C VAL A 57 3.44 -12.66 12.52
N GLY A 58 3.23 -13.75 11.79
CA GLY A 58 4.28 -14.46 11.09
C GLY A 58 4.87 -13.63 9.93
N PRO A 59 6.04 -14.02 9.41
CA PRO A 59 6.76 -13.26 8.39
C PRO A 59 6.06 -13.21 7.02
N ASP A 60 4.98 -13.98 6.83
CA ASP A 60 4.19 -14.04 5.59
C ASP A 60 2.74 -13.56 5.78
N VAL A 61 2.40 -12.99 6.94
CA VAL A 61 1.04 -12.57 7.27
C VAL A 61 0.76 -11.17 6.70
N TRP A 62 -0.32 -11.08 5.93
CA TRP A 62 -0.89 -9.82 5.45
C TRP A 62 -1.81 -9.22 6.52
N ILE A 63 -1.79 -7.90 6.68
CA ILE A 63 -2.64 -7.20 7.64
C ILE A 63 -3.75 -6.45 6.91
N VAL A 64 -4.99 -6.65 7.34
CA VAL A 64 -6.15 -5.89 6.85
C VAL A 64 -6.51 -4.85 7.90
N LYS A 65 -6.46 -3.58 7.52
CA LYS A 65 -6.69 -2.46 8.43
C LYS A 65 -7.50 -1.35 7.75
N ASP A 66 -7.84 -0.35 8.55
CA ASP A 66 -8.37 0.90 8.02
C ASP A 66 -7.22 1.77 7.52
N ASP A 67 -7.53 2.64 6.56
CA ASP A 67 -6.70 3.79 6.23
C ASP A 67 -7.49 5.08 6.45
N GLU A 68 -6.84 6.09 7.02
CA GLU A 68 -7.44 7.38 7.34
C GLU A 68 -7.93 8.10 6.08
N THR A 69 -7.35 7.81 4.89
CA THR A 69 -7.76 8.43 3.62
C THR A 69 -8.97 7.78 2.96
N LEU A 70 -9.32 6.55 3.35
CA LEU A 70 -10.54 5.85 2.92
C LEU A 70 -11.81 6.31 3.68
N GLY A 71 -11.67 7.27 4.60
CA GLY A 71 -12.73 7.89 5.39
C GLY A 71 -13.66 8.82 4.62
N GLY A 72 -14.21 8.37 3.49
CA GLY A 72 -15.31 9.04 2.81
C GLY A 72 -16.66 8.55 3.34
N SER A 73 -17.44 9.46 3.95
CA SER A 73 -18.83 9.26 4.42
C SER A 73 -19.85 8.97 3.29
N CYS A 74 -19.50 8.18 2.29
CA CYS A 74 -20.47 7.66 1.33
C CYS A 74 -20.96 6.30 1.82
N VAL A 75 -22.26 6.25 2.13
CA VAL A 75 -22.98 5.10 2.72
C VAL A 75 -22.90 3.83 1.85
N ASP A 76 -22.39 3.96 0.61
CA ASP A 76 -22.36 2.90 -0.40
C ASP A 76 -20.94 2.50 -0.87
N PHE A 77 -19.86 3.16 -0.43
CA PHE A 77 -18.49 2.78 -0.80
C PHE A 77 -17.59 2.76 0.45
N GLU A 78 -17.46 1.58 1.04
CA GLU A 78 -16.45 1.31 2.07
C GLU A 78 -15.24 0.61 1.44
N GLY A 79 -14.06 0.93 1.95
CA GLY A 79 -12.78 0.34 1.54
C GLY A 79 -12.03 -0.28 2.71
N VAL A 80 -10.93 -0.94 2.39
CA VAL A 80 -9.93 -1.42 3.36
C VAL A 80 -8.53 -1.21 2.80
N GLU A 81 -7.56 -1.12 3.70
CA GLU A 81 -6.14 -1.22 3.37
C GLU A 81 -5.65 -2.65 3.66
N ILE A 82 -4.90 -3.21 2.71
CA ILE A 82 -4.28 -4.52 2.82
C ILE A 82 -2.76 -4.33 2.75
N VAL A 83 -2.09 -4.54 3.89
CA VAL A 83 -0.65 -4.35 4.07
C VAL A 83 0.07 -5.68 3.94
N SER A 84 1.13 -5.70 3.13
CA SER A 84 1.95 -6.89 2.93
C SER A 84 2.85 -7.19 4.13
N PRO A 85 3.25 -8.46 4.32
CA PRO A 85 4.49 -8.74 5.04
C PRO A 85 5.67 -8.05 4.34
N ILE A 86 6.85 -8.03 4.97
CA ILE A 86 8.05 -7.53 4.29
C ILE A 86 8.42 -8.49 3.16
N LEU A 87 8.36 -7.98 1.93
CA LEU A 87 8.67 -8.69 0.69
C LEU A 87 10.12 -8.44 0.30
N ALA A 88 10.73 -9.36 -0.45
CA ALA A 88 12.06 -9.18 -1.01
C ALA A 88 12.18 -9.68 -2.45
N GLY A 89 12.66 -8.81 -3.34
CA GLY A 89 12.99 -9.15 -4.72
C GLY A 89 11.82 -9.70 -5.56
N GLU A 90 12.17 -10.28 -6.71
CA GLU A 90 11.17 -10.75 -7.70
C GLU A 90 10.35 -11.95 -7.23
N ARG A 91 10.91 -12.79 -6.36
CA ARG A 91 10.20 -13.97 -5.85
C ARG A 91 8.96 -13.54 -5.08
N ASP A 92 9.09 -12.53 -4.24
CA ASP A 92 7.99 -12.09 -3.37
C ASP A 92 7.04 -11.12 -4.09
N LEU A 93 7.44 -10.52 -5.23
CA LEU A 93 6.50 -9.87 -6.15
C LEU A 93 5.39 -10.82 -6.63
N LYS A 94 5.65 -12.12 -6.75
CA LYS A 94 4.61 -13.11 -7.08
C LYS A 94 3.54 -13.23 -5.99
N LYS A 95 3.90 -13.02 -4.72
CA LYS A 95 2.93 -13.01 -3.60
C LYS A 95 1.96 -11.84 -3.76
N LEU A 96 2.50 -10.64 -4.06
CA LEU A 96 1.70 -9.45 -4.35
C LEU A 96 0.78 -9.65 -5.58
N LEU A 97 1.31 -10.28 -6.63
CA LEU A 97 0.52 -10.58 -7.83
C LEU A 97 -0.65 -11.55 -7.55
N ASN A 98 -0.45 -12.52 -6.65
CA ASN A 98 -1.52 -13.44 -6.27
C ASN A 98 -2.62 -12.73 -5.47
N VAL A 99 -2.26 -11.85 -4.53
CA VAL A 99 -3.24 -11.02 -3.79
C VAL A 99 -4.04 -10.15 -4.74
N THR A 100 -3.35 -9.37 -5.60
CA THR A 100 -4.02 -8.45 -6.54
C THR A 100 -4.92 -9.18 -7.55
N ARG A 101 -4.53 -10.37 -8.02
CA ARG A 101 -5.38 -11.23 -8.85
C ARG A 101 -6.63 -11.69 -8.09
N LEU A 102 -6.47 -12.18 -6.87
CA LEU A 102 -7.61 -12.61 -6.05
C LEU A 102 -8.59 -11.46 -5.81
N LEU A 103 -8.10 -10.27 -5.47
CA LEU A 103 -8.95 -9.09 -5.25
C LEU A 103 -9.72 -8.72 -6.51
N LYS A 104 -9.05 -8.71 -7.67
CA LYS A 104 -9.68 -8.47 -8.96
C LYS A 104 -10.75 -9.53 -9.27
N ASP A 105 -10.43 -10.81 -9.10
CA ASP A 105 -11.32 -11.93 -9.42
C ASP A 105 -12.52 -12.00 -8.47
N THR A 106 -12.41 -11.41 -7.29
CA THR A 106 -13.49 -11.32 -6.28
C THR A 106 -14.28 -10.01 -6.35
N GLY A 107 -13.97 -9.15 -7.32
CA GLY A 107 -14.76 -7.96 -7.65
C GLY A 107 -14.35 -6.69 -6.91
N PHE A 108 -13.25 -6.70 -6.14
CA PHE A 108 -12.72 -5.47 -5.54
C PHE A 108 -12.33 -4.49 -6.64
N THR A 109 -12.53 -3.21 -6.36
CA THR A 109 -12.24 -2.13 -7.31
C THR A 109 -11.37 -1.06 -6.66
N THR A 110 -10.88 -0.14 -7.47
CA THR A 110 -10.11 1.04 -7.05
C THR A 110 -10.81 2.27 -7.63
N ASN A 111 -10.69 3.41 -6.97
CA ASN A 111 -11.18 4.68 -7.49
C ASN A 111 -10.12 5.78 -7.26
N PHE A 112 -10.54 7.04 -7.33
CA PHE A 112 -9.63 8.14 -7.12
C PHE A 112 -9.17 8.27 -5.65
N GLN A 113 -9.93 7.76 -4.69
CA GLN A 113 -9.56 7.81 -3.27
C GLN A 113 -8.54 6.74 -2.89
N THR A 114 -8.40 5.67 -3.68
CA THR A 114 -7.50 4.56 -3.37
C THR A 114 -6.05 4.81 -3.79
N GLY A 115 -5.11 4.48 -2.91
CA GLY A 115 -3.66 4.49 -3.12
C GLY A 115 -2.99 3.12 -3.28
N LEU A 116 -1.76 3.16 -3.79
CA LEU A 116 -0.76 2.09 -3.73
C LEU A 116 0.48 2.67 -3.07
N HIS A 117 0.86 2.17 -1.90
CA HIS A 117 2.05 2.64 -1.19
C HIS A 117 3.14 1.56 -1.21
N VAL A 118 4.39 1.97 -1.43
CA VAL A 118 5.55 1.08 -1.45
C VAL A 118 6.59 1.62 -0.48
N HIS A 119 6.83 0.89 0.60
CA HIS A 119 7.78 1.24 1.66
C HIS A 119 9.09 0.50 1.42
N HIS A 120 10.21 1.20 1.34
CA HIS A 120 11.41 0.64 0.74
C HIS A 120 12.47 0.03 1.66
N GLU A 121 12.30 -0.18 2.97
CA GLU A 121 13.43 -0.36 3.93
C GLU A 121 14.49 0.76 3.77
N ALA A 122 15.22 1.13 4.81
CA ALA A 122 16.23 2.19 4.68
C ALA A 122 17.48 1.96 5.51
N ASP A 123 17.53 0.86 6.25
CA ASP A 123 18.53 0.57 7.27
C ASP A 123 19.96 0.46 6.71
N ASP A 124 20.09 0.18 5.41
CA ASP A 124 21.35 0.04 4.67
C ASP A 124 21.63 1.20 3.71
N LEU A 125 20.83 2.28 3.72
CA LEU A 125 21.03 3.43 2.84
C LEU A 125 22.00 4.42 3.46
N GLU A 126 23.08 4.73 2.73
CA GLU A 126 24.06 5.73 3.11
C GLU A 126 23.71 7.10 2.51
N MET A 127 24.37 8.17 2.97
CA MET A 127 24.13 9.54 2.49
C MET A 127 24.19 9.69 0.96
N GLU A 128 25.09 8.95 0.31
CA GLU A 128 25.22 8.94 -1.15
C GLU A 128 24.02 8.29 -1.84
N ASP A 129 23.43 7.25 -1.24
CA ASP A 129 22.22 6.61 -1.78
C ASP A 129 21.02 7.55 -1.67
N TRP A 130 20.91 8.31 -0.57
CA TRP A 130 19.90 9.36 -0.42
C TRP A 130 20.05 10.47 -1.46
N ARG A 131 21.28 10.95 -1.71
CA ARG A 131 21.55 11.93 -2.79
C ARG A 131 21.05 11.40 -4.14
N ARG A 132 21.39 10.15 -4.46
CA ARG A 132 20.96 9.50 -5.72
C ARG A 132 19.45 9.33 -5.80
N LEU A 133 18.80 8.94 -4.70
CA LEU A 133 17.36 8.80 -4.64
C LEU A 133 16.66 10.14 -4.92
N MET A 134 17.13 11.23 -4.32
CA MET A 134 16.58 12.56 -4.54
C MET A 134 16.77 13.04 -5.98
N VAL A 135 17.96 12.83 -6.56
CA VAL A 135 18.21 13.14 -7.98
C VAL A 135 17.29 12.32 -8.88
N ASN A 136 17.17 11.02 -8.63
CA ASN A 136 16.30 10.14 -9.42
C ASN A 136 14.83 10.56 -9.32
N TYR A 137 14.35 10.91 -8.12
CA TYR A 137 13.00 11.40 -7.93
C TYR A 137 12.77 12.73 -8.66
N TYR A 138 13.68 13.70 -8.52
CA TYR A 138 13.63 14.97 -9.25
C TYR A 138 13.49 14.76 -10.78
N LEU A 139 14.30 13.86 -11.33
CA LEU A 139 14.29 13.56 -12.77
C LEU A 139 13.01 12.85 -13.21
N THR A 140 12.44 12.02 -12.34
CA THR A 140 11.27 11.16 -12.65
C THR A 140 9.95 11.70 -12.13
N GLU A 141 9.93 12.80 -11.37
CA GLU A 141 8.72 13.41 -10.80
C GLU A 141 7.62 13.64 -11.86
N PRO A 142 7.89 14.15 -13.08
CA PRO A 142 6.85 14.30 -14.10
C PRO A 142 6.22 12.98 -14.57
N ALA A 143 6.94 11.85 -14.44
CA ALA A 143 6.40 10.54 -14.73
C ALA A 143 5.53 10.04 -13.57
N PHE A 144 5.97 10.23 -12.32
CA PHE A 144 5.18 9.91 -11.12
C PHE A 144 3.89 10.73 -11.05
N ASP A 145 3.94 12.02 -11.39
CA ASP A 145 2.76 12.88 -11.44
C ASP A 145 1.67 12.32 -12.36
N ARG A 146 2.03 11.62 -13.45
CA ARG A 146 1.04 11.00 -14.34
C ARG A 146 0.38 9.75 -13.74
N LEU A 147 0.96 9.17 -12.70
CA LEU A 147 0.46 7.95 -12.06
C LEU A 147 -0.48 8.24 -10.88
N VAL A 148 -0.39 9.43 -10.28
CA VAL A 148 -1.14 9.80 -9.08
C VAL A 148 -2.29 10.77 -9.38
N GLN A 149 -3.19 10.94 -8.40
CA GLN A 149 -4.27 11.92 -8.38
C GLN A 149 -3.78 13.35 -8.65
N GLN A 150 -4.62 14.22 -9.22
CA GLN A 150 -4.21 15.61 -9.52
C GLN A 150 -3.78 16.41 -8.29
N ASP A 151 -4.47 16.24 -7.16
CA ASP A 151 -4.16 16.89 -5.87
C ASP A 151 -2.91 16.31 -5.19
N ARG A 152 -2.31 15.26 -5.74
CA ARG A 152 -1.03 14.67 -5.27
C ARG A 152 0.16 15.05 -6.16
N ARG A 153 -0.02 15.92 -7.15
CA ARG A 153 1.01 16.30 -8.15
C ARG A 153 1.66 17.62 -7.83
N GLY A 154 2.97 17.69 -8.10
CA GLY A 154 3.75 18.93 -7.97
C GLY A 154 3.39 19.73 -6.71
N ASP A 155 2.97 20.97 -6.91
CA ASP A 155 2.65 21.90 -5.80
C ASP A 155 1.18 21.89 -5.37
N GLU A 156 0.33 21.12 -6.06
CA GLU A 156 -1.03 20.86 -5.59
C GLU A 156 -1.02 19.89 -4.39
N ASN A 157 0.06 19.13 -4.23
CA ASN A 157 0.27 18.26 -3.09
C ASN A 157 0.59 19.06 -1.82
N SER A 158 -0.40 19.16 -0.93
CA SER A 158 -0.28 19.89 0.34
C SER A 158 0.58 19.20 1.39
N HIS A 159 0.95 17.92 1.19
CA HIS A 159 1.78 17.16 2.11
C HIS A 159 3.27 17.24 1.74
N ALA A 160 3.57 17.27 0.44
CA ALA A 160 4.91 17.39 -0.10
C ALA A 160 4.87 18.15 -1.43
N MET A 161 5.41 19.37 -1.43
CA MET A 161 5.52 20.20 -2.65
C MET A 161 6.51 19.57 -3.65
N SER A 162 6.51 20.07 -4.90
CA SER A 162 7.42 19.59 -5.94
C SER A 162 8.88 19.69 -5.51
N THR A 163 9.61 18.59 -5.69
CA THR A 163 11.06 18.54 -5.50
C THR A 163 11.82 19.42 -6.50
N ARG A 164 11.14 19.87 -7.56
CA ARG A 164 11.73 20.73 -8.58
C ARG A 164 11.72 22.22 -8.23
N ARG A 165 11.08 22.61 -7.13
CA ARG A 165 11.08 24.01 -6.66
C ARG A 165 12.44 24.47 -6.16
N ASP A 166 13.10 23.62 -5.37
CA ASP A 166 14.20 24.02 -4.49
C ASP A 166 15.54 23.38 -4.88
N VAL A 167 15.57 22.57 -5.93
CA VAL A 167 16.76 21.85 -6.38
C VAL A 167 17.52 22.64 -7.45
N ASP A 168 18.69 23.13 -7.07
CA ASP A 168 19.74 23.53 -8.01
C ASP A 168 20.44 22.27 -8.53
N ILE A 169 20.11 21.84 -9.75
CA ILE A 169 20.72 20.66 -10.38
C ILE A 169 22.24 20.82 -10.50
N GLU A 170 22.76 22.04 -10.64
CA GLU A 170 24.20 22.27 -10.78
C GLU A 170 24.97 22.03 -9.46
N ALA A 171 24.26 21.93 -8.33
CA ALA A 171 24.81 21.62 -7.01
C ALA A 171 24.68 20.13 -6.60
N LEU A 172 23.94 19.32 -7.38
CA LEU A 172 23.72 17.87 -7.17
C LEU A 172 24.64 16.98 -8.02
#